data_AF-A0A9X5X979-F1
#
_entry.id   AF-A0A9X5X979-F1
#
_cell.length_a   1.000
_cell.length_b   1.000
_cell.length_c   1.000
_cell.angle_alpha   90.00
_cell.angle_beta   90.00
_cell.angle_gamma   90.00
#
_symmetry.space_group_name_H-M   'P 1'
#
loop_
_entity.id
_entity.type
_entity.pdbx_description
1 polymer ?
#
loop_
_entity_poly.entity_id
_entity_poly.type
_entity_poly.pdbx_seq_one_letter_code
_entity_poly.pdbx_strand_id
1 'polypeptide(L)'
;SYDPTQLSAGDSAAWTKLTQDADKPMTNRALRQPLPPGSTFKLVVAAAALEDGLYKNVDTGTDSPNPYTLPNTRTDLSNESASAPCKNASIRVALQYSCNNVFAKMAVDLGQDKVKAMAEKFGFNDSSQDVPVRAYPSVYPSNMDKSSTALTGIGQYDVTATPLQMAMVSAA
;
A
#
# COMPACT_ATOMS: atom_id res chain seq x y z
N SER A 1 -10.42 13.25 2.64
CA SER A 1 -11.26 13.00 1.44
C SER A 1 -11.79 14.33 0.95
N TYR A 2 -12.40 14.39 -0.22
CA TYR A 2 -13.01 15.61 -0.78
C TYR A 2 -14.28 15.24 -1.54
N ASP A 3 -15.14 16.23 -1.78
CA ASP A 3 -16.33 16.07 -2.62
C ASP A 3 -15.95 16.24 -4.10
N PRO A 4 -16.04 15.20 -4.95
CA PRO A 4 -15.64 15.27 -6.34
C PRO A 4 -16.53 16.21 -7.18
N THR A 5 -17.75 16.53 -6.71
CA THR A 5 -18.66 17.43 -7.44
C THR A 5 -18.11 18.86 -7.54
N GLN A 6 -17.30 19.29 -6.56
CA GLN A 6 -16.62 20.58 -6.57
C GLN A 6 -15.62 20.71 -7.73
N LEU A 7 -15.01 19.60 -8.15
CA LEU A 7 -14.08 19.59 -9.29
C LEU A 7 -14.82 19.49 -10.63
N SER A 8 -15.90 18.71 -10.71
CA SER A 8 -16.68 18.59 -11.94
C SER A 8 -17.39 19.90 -12.33
N ALA A 9 -17.62 20.79 -11.37
CA ALA A 9 -18.19 22.12 -11.61
C ALA A 9 -17.17 23.17 -12.10
N GLY A 10 -15.88 22.81 -12.21
CA GLY A 10 -14.82 23.73 -12.66
C GLY A 10 -14.40 24.78 -11.63
N ASP A 11 -14.59 24.53 -10.33
CA ASP A 11 -14.23 25.47 -9.26
C ASP A 11 -12.71 25.54 -9.05
N SER A 12 -12.11 26.63 -9.52
CA SER A 12 -10.67 26.89 -9.42
C SER A 12 -10.19 27.19 -7.99
N ALA A 13 -11.06 27.73 -7.12
CA ALA A 13 -10.75 27.93 -5.72
C ALA A 13 -10.71 26.60 -4.97
N ALA A 14 -11.65 25.69 -5.28
CA ALA A 14 -11.63 24.32 -4.77
C ALA A 14 -10.38 23.57 -5.25
N TRP A 15 -10.01 23.66 -6.53
CA TRP A 15 -8.78 23.07 -7.05
C TRP A 15 -7.52 23.57 -6.32
N THR A 16 -7.40 24.89 -6.13
CA THR A 16 -6.26 25.50 -5.43
C THR A 16 -6.20 25.06 -3.98
N LYS A 17 -7.35 25.07 -3.28
CA LYS A 17 -7.44 24.59 -1.90
C LYS A 17 -7.00 23.12 -1.78
N LEU A 18 -7.53 22.24 -2.63
CA LEU A 18 -7.24 20.80 -2.58
C LEU A 18 -5.79 20.46 -2.96
N THR A 19 -5.16 21.23 -3.85
CA THR A 19 -3.76 21.05 -4.27
C THR A 19 -2.75 21.59 -3.26
N GLN A 20 -3.09 22.65 -2.52
CA GLN A 20 -2.20 23.27 -1.53
C GLN A 20 -2.42 22.76 -0.09
N ASP A 21 -3.49 22.00 0.15
CA ASP A 21 -3.78 21.42 1.46
C ASP A 21 -2.64 20.49 1.92
N ALA A 22 -2.10 20.77 3.11
CA ALA A 22 -1.05 19.99 3.73
C ALA A 22 -1.47 18.52 3.97
N ASP A 23 -2.77 18.29 4.16
CA ASP A 23 -3.36 16.96 4.35
C ASP A 23 -3.55 16.20 3.02
N LYS A 24 -3.11 16.73 1.88
CA LYS A 24 -3.11 16.05 0.57
C LYS A 24 -4.38 15.22 0.31
N PRO A 25 -5.59 15.82 0.37
CA PRO A 25 -6.85 15.08 0.32
C PRO A 25 -7.09 14.37 -1.02
N MET A 26 -6.41 14.79 -2.08
CA MET A 26 -6.49 14.17 -3.42
C MET A 26 -5.65 12.90 -3.58
N THR A 27 -4.75 12.61 -2.64
CA THR A 27 -3.97 11.37 -2.68
C THR A 27 -4.85 10.21 -2.27
N ASN A 28 -5.07 9.27 -3.18
CA ASN A 28 -5.64 7.97 -2.82
C ASN A 28 -4.58 7.17 -2.04
N ARG A 29 -4.54 7.37 -0.73
CA ARG A 29 -3.52 6.78 0.16
C ARG A 29 -3.54 5.26 0.13
N ALA A 30 -4.74 4.68 0.06
CA ALA A 30 -4.91 3.24 0.00
C ALA A 30 -4.25 2.63 -1.24
N LEU A 31 -4.24 3.34 -2.38
CA LEU A 31 -3.72 2.81 -3.65
C LEU A 31 -2.35 3.36 -4.06
N ARG A 32 -1.98 4.55 -3.59
CA ARG A 32 -0.87 5.35 -4.15
C ARG A 32 0.13 5.83 -3.12
N GLN A 33 -0.01 5.47 -1.85
CA GLN A 33 0.93 5.86 -0.79
C GLN A 33 1.39 4.65 0.02
N PRO A 34 2.52 4.02 -0.37
CA PRO A 34 3.14 3.00 0.49
C PRO A 34 3.63 3.64 1.78
N LEU A 35 3.36 2.98 2.90
CA LEU A 35 3.80 3.37 4.24
C LEU A 35 4.45 2.14 4.92
N PRO A 36 5.41 2.35 5.83
CA PRO A 36 5.89 1.26 6.66
C PRO A 36 4.71 0.59 7.40
N PRO A 37 4.52 -0.74 7.26
CA PRO A 37 3.38 -1.43 7.87
C PRO A 37 3.49 -1.54 9.40
N GLY A 38 4.69 -1.31 9.96
CA GLY A 38 4.95 -1.47 11.38
C GLY A 38 4.66 -2.89 11.88
N SER A 39 4.18 -2.98 13.13
CA SER A 39 3.90 -4.26 13.79
C SER A 39 2.87 -5.15 13.09
N THR A 40 2.06 -4.62 12.15
CA THR A 40 1.15 -5.46 11.36
C THR A 40 1.90 -6.49 10.51
N PHE A 41 3.14 -6.20 10.11
CA PHE A 41 3.99 -7.12 9.36
C PHE A 41 4.45 -8.35 10.16
N LYS A 42 4.34 -8.33 11.50
CA LYS A 42 4.72 -9.45 12.36
C LYS A 42 3.94 -10.74 12.05
N LEU A 43 2.73 -10.62 11.48
CA LEU A 43 1.95 -11.76 11.00
C LEU A 43 2.65 -12.49 9.84
N VAL A 44 3.28 -11.74 8.91
CA VAL A 44 4.04 -12.31 7.79
C VAL A 44 5.24 -13.09 8.31
N VAL A 45 5.97 -12.52 9.28
CA VAL A 45 7.13 -13.18 9.91
C VAL A 45 6.70 -14.42 10.70
N ALA A 46 5.59 -14.34 11.45
CA ALA A 46 5.03 -15.49 12.17
C ALA A 46 4.64 -16.63 11.22
N ALA A 47 3.97 -16.29 10.11
CA ALA A 47 3.59 -17.27 9.09
C ALA A 47 4.82 -17.93 8.49
N ALA A 48 5.86 -17.16 8.17
CA ALA A 48 7.12 -17.68 7.65
C ALA A 48 7.77 -18.66 8.63
N ALA A 49 7.80 -18.34 9.93
CA ALA A 49 8.38 -19.21 10.95
C ALA A 49 7.63 -20.52 11.13
N LEU A 50 6.30 -20.49 11.05
CA LEU A 50 5.48 -21.69 11.14
C LEU A 50 5.58 -22.54 9.87
N GLU A 51 5.63 -21.93 8.68
CA GLU A 51 5.82 -22.66 7.42
C GLU A 51 7.20 -23.31 7.33
N ASP A 52 8.25 -22.64 7.82
CA ASP A 52 9.61 -23.18 7.86
C ASP A 52 9.78 -24.29 8.91
N GLY A 53 8.82 -24.44 9.83
CA GLY A 53 8.94 -25.36 10.96
C GLY A 53 9.92 -24.91 12.03
N LEU A 54 10.30 -23.62 12.04
CA LEU A 54 11.22 -23.03 13.02
C LEU A 54 10.70 -23.20 14.47
N TYR A 55 9.38 -23.20 14.63
CA TYR A 55 8.72 -23.50 15.90
C TYR A 55 7.64 -24.57 15.70
N LYS A 56 7.54 -25.50 16.65
CA LYS A 56 6.57 -26.61 16.61
C LYS A 56 5.12 -26.11 16.55
N ASN A 57 4.81 -25.05 17.29
CA ASN A 57 3.50 -24.40 17.32
C ASN A 57 3.60 -22.99 17.92
N VAL A 58 2.48 -22.27 17.93
CA VAL A 58 2.39 -20.89 18.43
C VAL A 58 2.57 -20.72 19.94
N ASP A 59 2.55 -21.82 20.70
CA ASP A 59 2.67 -21.83 22.16
C ASP A 59 4.09 -22.21 22.63
N THR A 60 4.98 -22.54 21.69
CA THR A 60 6.38 -22.82 21.97
C THR A 60 7.13 -21.53 22.27
N GLY A 61 7.97 -21.53 23.31
CA GLY A 61 8.88 -20.41 23.60
C GLY A 61 9.86 -20.18 22.44
N THR A 62 10.25 -18.93 22.21
CA THR A 62 11.02 -18.51 21.02
C THR A 62 12.52 -18.31 21.27
N ASP A 63 12.99 -18.62 22.48
CA ASP A 63 14.35 -18.37 22.98
C ASP A 63 14.86 -16.95 22.67
N SER A 64 13.91 -16.00 22.64
CA SER A 64 14.18 -14.61 22.30
C SER A 64 14.59 -13.83 23.57
N PRO A 65 15.82 -13.30 23.64
CA PRO A 65 16.25 -12.51 24.79
C PRO A 65 15.52 -11.17 24.80
N ASN A 66 15.42 -10.56 25.99
CA ASN A 66 14.91 -9.20 26.17
C ASN A 66 15.84 -8.52 27.20
N PRO A 67 16.71 -7.58 26.79
CA PRO A 67 16.80 -6.98 25.44
C PRO A 67 17.32 -7.95 24.36
N TYR A 68 17.06 -7.62 23.09
CA TYR A 68 17.67 -8.28 21.93
C TYR A 68 18.56 -7.28 21.19
N THR A 69 19.87 -7.53 21.18
CA THR A 69 20.83 -6.71 20.44
C THR A 69 20.79 -7.09 18.97
N LEU A 70 20.63 -6.10 18.08
CA LEU A 70 20.60 -6.35 16.64
C LEU A 70 21.96 -6.91 16.17
N PRO A 71 21.97 -7.96 15.31
CA PRO A 71 23.21 -8.57 14.84
C PRO A 71 24.16 -7.55 14.23
N ASN A 72 25.46 -7.70 14.50
CA ASN A 72 26.53 -6.81 14.01
C ASN A 72 26.43 -5.35 14.50
N THR A 73 25.68 -5.10 15.59
CA THR A 73 25.58 -3.78 16.21
C THR A 73 25.78 -3.88 17.73
N ARG A 74 25.70 -2.73 18.41
CA ARG A 74 25.56 -2.64 19.87
C ARG A 74 24.19 -2.08 20.27
N THR A 75 23.22 -2.11 19.35
CA THR A 75 21.92 -1.49 19.51
C THR A 75 20.93 -2.52 20.05
N ASP A 76 20.46 -2.29 21.27
CA ASP A 76 19.39 -3.07 21.86
C ASP A 76 18.03 -2.63 21.32
N LEU A 77 17.24 -3.59 20.87
CA LEU A 77 15.88 -3.37 20.42
C LEU A 77 14.93 -3.30 21.63
N SER A 78 14.24 -2.18 21.77
CA SER A 78 13.21 -2.00 22.78
C SER A 78 11.87 -2.59 22.33
N ASN A 79 11.12 -3.11 23.30
CA ASN A 79 9.70 -3.40 23.16
C ASN A 79 8.89 -2.14 23.52
N GLU A 80 7.71 -1.97 22.91
CA GLU A 80 6.83 -0.82 23.16
C GLU A 80 6.42 -0.72 24.63
N SER A 81 6.23 -1.87 25.29
CA SER A 81 5.96 -1.94 26.72
C SER A 81 7.07 -2.68 27.45
N ALA A 82 7.67 -2.01 28.44
CA ALA A 82 8.69 -2.62 29.31
C ALA A 82 8.12 -3.72 30.21
N SER A 83 6.81 -3.69 30.51
CA SER A 83 6.14 -4.70 31.35
C SER A 83 5.57 -5.87 30.54
N ALA A 84 5.63 -5.81 29.21
CA ALA A 84 5.16 -6.91 28.38
C ALA A 84 6.02 -8.17 28.60
N PRO A 85 5.42 -9.37 28.66
CA PRO A 85 6.12 -10.63 28.91
C PRO A 85 6.86 -11.12 27.66
N CYS A 86 7.77 -10.30 27.11
CA CYS A 86 8.40 -10.51 25.81
C CYS A 86 9.69 -11.37 25.86
N LYS A 87 10.24 -11.63 27.04
CA LYS A 87 11.40 -12.53 27.20
C LYS A 87 10.96 -13.97 26.98
N ASN A 88 11.54 -14.64 25.98
CA ASN A 88 11.18 -16.01 25.59
C ASN A 88 9.66 -16.22 25.39
N ALA A 89 8.96 -15.18 24.93
CA ALA A 89 7.52 -15.27 24.72
C ALA A 89 7.22 -16.25 23.59
N SER A 90 6.09 -16.96 23.69
CA SER A 90 5.58 -17.73 22.57
C SER A 90 5.11 -16.81 21.43
N ILE A 91 4.94 -17.33 20.22
CA ILE A 91 4.40 -16.56 19.09
C ILE A 91 3.04 -15.96 19.44
N ARG A 92 2.19 -16.72 20.15
CA ARG A 92 0.88 -16.26 20.62
C ARG A 92 1.00 -15.02 21.50
N VAL A 93 1.86 -15.07 22.52
CA VAL A 93 2.08 -13.94 23.43
C VAL A 93 2.74 -12.78 22.69
N ALA A 94 3.71 -13.06 21.82
CA ALA A 94 4.41 -12.05 21.05
C ALA A 94 3.48 -11.27 20.12
N LEU A 95 2.51 -11.92 19.47
CA LEU A 95 1.49 -11.24 18.67
C LEU A 95 0.56 -10.37 19.54
N GLN A 96 0.14 -10.87 20.71
CA GLN A 96 -0.74 -10.13 21.64
C GLN A 96 -0.09 -8.84 22.15
N TYR A 97 1.20 -8.90 22.49
CA TYR A 97 1.95 -7.79 23.07
C TYR A 97 2.84 -7.06 22.06
N SER A 98 2.78 -7.44 20.78
CA SER A 98 3.61 -6.88 19.73
C SER A 98 5.12 -6.90 20.08
N CYS A 99 5.64 -8.00 20.64
CA CYS A 99 7.03 -8.09 21.11
C CYS A 99 8.07 -7.98 19.98
N ASN A 100 8.73 -6.83 19.86
CA ASN A 100 9.78 -6.53 18.87
C ASN A 100 10.95 -7.52 18.91
N ASN A 101 11.48 -7.83 20.10
CA ASN A 101 12.63 -8.74 20.24
C ASN A 101 12.35 -10.13 19.64
N VAL A 102 11.13 -10.64 19.80
CA VAL A 102 10.72 -11.96 19.28
C VAL A 102 10.70 -11.96 17.75
N PHE A 103 10.00 -11.02 17.13
CA PHE A 103 9.90 -10.99 15.67
C PHE A 103 11.20 -10.58 14.98
N ALA A 104 12.02 -9.75 15.63
CA ALA A 104 13.33 -9.39 15.10
C ALA A 104 14.29 -10.59 15.13
N LYS A 105 14.36 -11.33 16.24
CA LYS A 105 15.15 -12.57 16.29
C LYS A 105 14.64 -13.61 15.30
N MET A 106 13.33 -13.82 15.26
CA MET A 106 12.69 -14.75 14.32
C MET A 106 13.00 -14.43 12.86
N ALA A 107 12.97 -13.16 12.46
CA ALA A 107 13.33 -12.75 11.10
C ALA A 107 14.83 -13.01 10.80
N VAL A 108 15.70 -12.84 11.79
CA VAL A 108 17.14 -13.16 11.65
C VAL A 108 17.36 -14.67 11.52
N ASP A 109 16.70 -15.49 12.35
CA ASP A 109 16.81 -16.95 12.30
C ASP A 109 16.28 -17.53 10.98
N LEU A 110 15.21 -16.95 10.43
CA LEU A 110 14.66 -17.32 9.13
C LEU A 110 15.57 -16.95 7.95
N GLY A 111 16.25 -15.80 8.08
CA GLY A 111 16.96 -15.16 6.97
C GLY A 111 16.02 -14.42 6.02
N GLN A 112 16.60 -13.44 5.31
CA GLN A 112 15.84 -12.51 4.47
C GLN A 112 15.04 -13.19 3.35
N ASP A 113 15.57 -14.28 2.78
CA ASP A 113 14.97 -14.92 1.60
C ASP A 113 13.65 -15.60 1.94
N LYS A 114 13.56 -16.26 3.11
CA LYS A 114 12.32 -16.89 3.59
C LYS A 114 11.28 -15.84 3.99
N VAL A 115 11.71 -14.76 4.65
CA VAL A 115 10.82 -13.65 5.00
C VAL A 115 10.27 -12.97 3.75
N LYS A 116 11.12 -12.74 2.74
CA LYS A 116 10.73 -12.18 1.45
C LYS A 116 9.74 -13.10 0.72
N ALA A 117 10.06 -14.39 0.60
CA ALA A 117 9.18 -15.36 -0.05
C ALA A 117 7.79 -15.43 0.61
N MET A 118 7.74 -15.36 1.95
CA MET A 118 6.45 -15.28 2.64
C MET A 118 5.72 -13.96 2.37
N ALA A 119 6.42 -12.82 2.40
CA ALA A 119 5.81 -11.54 2.07
C ALA A 119 5.21 -11.55 0.64
N GLU A 120 5.90 -12.15 -0.33
CA GLU A 120 5.41 -12.30 -1.70
C GLU A 120 4.16 -13.20 -1.79
N LYS A 121 4.08 -14.28 -0.98
CA LYS A 121 2.84 -15.07 -0.85
C LYS A 121 1.67 -14.25 -0.29
N PHE A 122 1.94 -13.21 0.51
CA PHE A 122 0.96 -12.26 1.01
C PHE A 122 0.70 -11.07 0.07
N GLY A 123 1.25 -11.09 -1.16
CA GLY A 123 0.99 -10.08 -2.20
C GLY A 123 1.94 -8.88 -2.19
N PHE A 124 3.01 -8.89 -1.39
CA PHE A 124 4.07 -7.88 -1.53
C PHE A 124 4.82 -8.06 -2.85
N ASN A 125 5.34 -6.95 -3.40
CA ASN A 125 6.01 -6.89 -4.71
C ASN A 125 5.14 -7.31 -5.92
N ASP A 126 3.87 -7.62 -5.70
CA ASP A 126 2.93 -7.90 -6.77
C ASP A 126 2.50 -6.60 -7.46
N SER A 127 2.95 -6.42 -8.70
CA SER A 127 2.58 -5.27 -9.55
C SER A 127 1.27 -5.49 -10.31
N SER A 128 0.66 -6.67 -10.19
CA SER A 128 -0.58 -7.05 -10.86
C SER A 128 -1.83 -6.75 -10.04
N GLN A 129 -1.71 -6.18 -8.83
CA GLN A 129 -2.84 -5.78 -8.00
C GLN A 129 -3.76 -4.82 -8.78
N ASP A 130 -4.85 -5.37 -9.31
CA ASP A 130 -5.87 -4.63 -10.03
C ASP A 130 -6.78 -3.93 -9.02
N VAL A 131 -6.60 -2.61 -8.90
CA VAL A 131 -7.41 -1.75 -8.06
C VAL A 131 -8.22 -0.83 -8.96
N PRO A 132 -9.56 -0.96 -8.97
CA PRO A 132 -10.39 -0.38 -10.03
C PRO A 132 -10.54 1.12 -9.82
N VAL A 133 -9.64 1.94 -10.38
CA VAL A 133 -9.88 3.39 -10.51
C VAL A 133 -9.36 3.97 -11.83
N ARG A 134 -10.23 3.87 -12.84
CA ARG A 134 -10.77 4.95 -13.71
C ARG A 134 -10.56 4.77 -15.22
N ALA A 135 -11.61 5.17 -15.96
CA ALA A 135 -11.56 5.42 -17.39
C ALA A 135 -10.81 6.73 -17.72
N TYR A 136 -10.07 6.66 -18.81
CA TYR A 136 -9.12 7.64 -19.31
C TYR A 136 -9.82 8.75 -20.13
N PRO A 137 -9.36 10.01 -20.17
CA PRO A 137 -10.10 11.08 -20.84
C PRO A 137 -10.38 10.86 -22.33
N SER A 138 -11.57 11.35 -22.67
CA SER A 138 -12.03 11.69 -24.01
C SER A 138 -11.51 13.07 -24.38
N VAL A 139 -11.01 13.28 -25.59
CA VAL A 139 -10.39 14.52 -26.06
C VAL A 139 -11.10 15.01 -27.32
N TYR A 140 -11.21 16.31 -27.53
CA TYR A 140 -11.43 16.88 -28.85
C TYR A 140 -10.40 18.00 -29.04
N PRO A 141 -9.70 18.07 -30.17
CA PRO A 141 -8.51 18.89 -30.30
C PRO A 141 -8.80 20.28 -30.87
N SER A 142 -7.77 21.14 -30.92
CA SER A 142 -7.90 22.55 -31.32
C SER A 142 -6.68 23.05 -32.11
N ASN A 143 -6.67 24.32 -32.54
CA ASN A 143 -5.65 24.94 -33.40
C ASN A 143 -5.50 24.25 -34.77
N MET A 144 -6.64 24.03 -35.40
CA MET A 144 -6.79 23.26 -36.63
C MET A 144 -7.05 24.18 -37.80
N ASP A 145 -6.44 23.88 -38.95
CA ASP A 145 -6.88 24.49 -40.20
C ASP A 145 -8.27 23.95 -40.60
N LYS A 146 -8.80 24.44 -41.73
CA LYS A 146 -10.12 23.99 -42.22
C LYS A 146 -10.13 22.49 -42.57
N SER A 147 -9.03 21.95 -43.09
CA SER A 147 -8.89 20.53 -43.44
C SER A 147 -8.96 19.64 -42.19
N SER A 148 -8.30 20.04 -41.10
CA SER A 148 -8.29 19.32 -39.81
C SER A 148 -9.61 19.47 -39.06
N THR A 149 -10.25 20.62 -39.16
CA THR A 149 -11.62 20.83 -38.63
C THR A 149 -12.62 19.90 -39.32
N ALA A 150 -12.54 19.74 -40.65
CA ALA A 150 -13.42 18.85 -41.40
C ALA A 150 -13.28 17.38 -40.97
N LEU A 151 -12.06 16.94 -40.68
CA LEU A 151 -11.81 15.62 -40.10
C LEU A 151 -12.44 15.47 -38.70
N THR A 152 -12.29 16.45 -37.81
CA THR A 152 -12.90 16.37 -36.46
C THR A 152 -14.44 16.33 -36.44
N GLY A 153 -15.11 16.88 -37.45
CA GLY A 153 -16.58 16.89 -37.56
C GLY A 153 -17.24 15.52 -37.75
N ILE A 154 -16.46 14.49 -38.11
CA ILE A 154 -16.89 13.08 -38.17
C ILE A 154 -16.19 12.21 -37.11
N GLY A 155 -15.56 12.83 -36.11
CA GLY A 155 -14.86 12.16 -35.01
C GLY A 155 -13.40 11.77 -35.28
N GLN A 156 -12.72 12.33 -36.29
CA GLN A 156 -11.32 12.04 -36.64
C GLN A 156 -10.33 13.15 -36.14
N TYR A 157 -9.03 13.08 -36.49
CA TYR A 157 -7.93 13.91 -35.94
C TYR A 157 -7.73 13.62 -34.43
N ASP A 158 -7.26 14.56 -33.60
CA ASP A 158 -6.94 14.32 -32.16
C ASP A 158 -8.20 14.23 -31.24
N VAL A 159 -9.31 13.68 -31.76
CA VAL A 159 -10.53 13.38 -31.00
C VAL A 159 -10.41 11.98 -30.38
N THR A 160 -10.74 11.82 -29.10
CA THR A 160 -10.82 10.54 -28.39
C THR A 160 -12.06 10.52 -27.49
N ALA A 161 -12.61 9.34 -27.16
CA ALA A 161 -13.75 9.22 -26.24
C ALA A 161 -13.73 7.96 -25.38
N THR A 162 -14.29 8.02 -24.16
CA THR A 162 -14.58 6.83 -23.34
C THR A 162 -15.92 6.22 -23.75
N PRO A 163 -16.12 4.90 -23.59
CA PRO A 163 -17.46 4.31 -23.72
C PRO A 163 -18.50 4.91 -22.76
N LEU A 164 -18.09 5.38 -21.56
CA LEU A 164 -18.97 6.17 -20.68
C LEU A 164 -19.37 7.50 -21.34
N GLN A 165 -18.41 8.15 -22.00
CA GLN A 165 -18.62 9.35 -22.80
C GLN A 165 -19.55 9.08 -24.00
N MET A 166 -19.42 7.95 -24.69
CA MET A 166 -20.30 7.63 -25.83
C MET A 166 -21.67 7.13 -25.41
N ALA A 167 -21.79 6.45 -24.26
CA ALA A 167 -23.09 6.15 -23.66
C ALA A 167 -23.84 7.44 -23.24
N MET A 168 -23.12 8.46 -22.74
CA MET A 168 -23.67 9.79 -22.49
C MET A 168 -24.07 10.53 -23.78
N VAL A 169 -23.35 10.30 -24.88
CA VAL A 169 -23.73 10.84 -26.20
C VAL A 169 -25.02 10.20 -26.72
N SER A 170 -25.14 8.88 -26.67
CA SER A 170 -26.35 8.17 -27.14
C SER A 170 -27.60 8.39 -26.27
N ALA A 171 -27.40 8.78 -25.01
CA ALA A 171 -28.49 9.12 -24.09
C ALA A 171 -28.94 10.60 -24.17
N ALA A 172 -28.21 11.43 -24.92
CA ALA A 172 -28.45 12.87 -25.07
C ALA A 172 -29.45 13.23 -26.18
#